data_AF-A0A3M1R5T4-F1
#
_entry.id   AF-A0A3M1R5T4-F1
#
_cell.length_a   1.000
_cell.length_b   1.000
_cell.length_c   1.000
_cell.angle_alpha   90.00
_cell.angle_beta   90.00
_cell.angle_gamma   90.00
#
_symmetry.space_group_name_H-M   'P 1'
#
loop_
_entity.id
_entity.type
_entity.pdbx_description
1 polymer ?
#
loop_
_entity_poly.entity_id
_entity_poly.type
_entity_poly.pdbx_seq_one_letter_code
_entity_poly.pdbx_strand_id
1 'polypeptide(L)'
;PEYRVTPREVALFWQGKTDDPRYKLTTDWGAVDGYHAPSRNPGNVFPSAKAAPWTLDPVESPRNSGWFLCALAARRALTFLERQPEVDPNRLGVYGHSMGGKLTVMTAPDRRVKAAAPSCGGISDRYNSSPLFRATLGDDVSLRQISCPIIFLSPSNDFHGRIGDLPKAIAEIQTDQWRVVCSPHHNHQDTPEYEVATLLWMDQHLKHSFTFPRTPAATLRLRTSDGIPRLDVRPDRPDRLLAVEVYYTQQGKLDEQPEDMENAKQRYWRYARPERNGDVWTARLSPVTLDRALWVYANVRYPIDEPVTGAGYYYRVYTVDSFVISSLLHTVSPEQLAEAGVRATSAQSMLIESFRGDWEKEWFSYQPDEWPRTTYKVSDPAYAAPDGARLAVDVRSSVPNTLVILVDDY
;
A
#
# COMPACT_ATOMS: atom_id res chain seq x y z
N PRO A 1 -20.01 13.47 -6.56
CA PRO A 1 -21.29 12.72 -6.74
C PRO A 1 -22.38 13.27 -5.82
N GLU A 2 -23.57 13.55 -6.36
CA GLU A 2 -24.72 14.08 -5.59
C GLU A 2 -25.37 13.02 -4.66
N TYR A 3 -25.12 11.73 -4.93
CA TYR A 3 -25.56 10.61 -4.09
C TYR A 3 -24.39 10.07 -3.27
N ARG A 4 -24.33 10.44 -1.98
CA ARG A 4 -23.30 9.98 -1.04
C ARG A 4 -23.96 9.19 0.09
N VAL A 5 -23.50 7.96 0.30
CA VAL A 5 -23.94 7.10 1.41
C VAL A 5 -22.76 6.91 2.36
N THR A 6 -22.86 7.48 3.56
CA THR A 6 -21.87 7.32 4.63
C THR A 6 -22.47 6.49 5.76
N PRO A 7 -21.70 6.13 6.81
CA PRO A 7 -22.24 5.46 7.99
C PRO A 7 -23.51 6.11 8.58
N ARG A 8 -23.66 7.43 8.45
CA ARG A 8 -24.84 8.17 8.94
C ARG A 8 -26.09 7.85 8.12
N GLU A 9 -26.00 7.89 6.79
CA GLU A 9 -27.12 7.57 5.91
C GLU A 9 -27.51 6.10 5.99
N VAL A 10 -26.53 5.20 6.18
CA VAL A 10 -26.78 3.76 6.39
C VAL A 10 -27.55 3.53 7.69
N ALA A 11 -27.17 4.22 8.77
CA ALA A 11 -27.90 4.13 10.03
C ALA A 11 -29.37 4.57 9.87
N LEU A 12 -29.62 5.66 9.13
CA LEU A 12 -30.98 6.11 8.80
C LEU A 12 -31.74 5.09 7.96
N PHE A 13 -31.07 4.45 6.99
CA PHE A 13 -31.64 3.40 6.17
C PHE A 13 -32.12 2.22 7.03
N TRP A 14 -31.27 1.71 7.91
CA TRP A 14 -31.63 0.61 8.81
C TRP A 14 -32.71 0.96 9.82
N GLN A 15 -32.80 2.22 10.23
CA GLN A 15 -33.86 2.71 11.13
C GLN A 15 -35.18 3.00 10.39
N GLY A 16 -35.23 2.85 9.07
CA GLY A 16 -36.43 3.15 8.27
C GLY A 16 -36.85 4.62 8.32
N LYS A 17 -35.90 5.55 8.53
CA LYS A 17 -36.17 6.99 8.68
C LYS A 17 -36.39 7.68 7.33
N THR A 18 -37.36 7.21 6.54
CA THR A 18 -37.62 7.71 5.17
C THR A 18 -37.95 9.19 5.10
N ASP A 19 -38.43 9.78 6.20
CA ASP A 19 -38.75 11.21 6.29
C ASP A 19 -37.53 12.08 6.66
N ASP A 20 -36.39 11.50 7.07
CA ASP A 20 -35.16 12.29 7.31
C ASP A 20 -34.61 12.76 5.95
N PRO A 21 -34.33 14.06 5.76
CA PRO A 21 -33.84 14.59 4.49
C PRO A 21 -32.48 14.00 4.06
N ARG A 22 -31.74 13.39 4.99
CA ARG A 22 -30.48 12.68 4.71
C ARG A 22 -30.71 11.21 4.41
N TYR A 23 -31.93 10.67 4.55
CA TYR A 23 -32.20 9.29 4.17
C TYR A 23 -31.78 9.05 2.72
N LYS A 24 -31.02 7.98 2.51
CA LYS A 24 -30.62 7.48 1.20
C LYS A 24 -30.92 5.99 1.17
N LEU A 25 -31.53 5.55 0.07
CA LEU A 25 -31.65 4.13 -0.21
C LEU A 25 -30.24 3.52 -0.37
N THR A 26 -29.97 2.43 0.33
CA THR A 26 -28.73 1.65 0.15
C THR A 26 -29.08 0.16 0.04
N THR A 27 -28.08 -0.69 -0.12
CA THR A 27 -28.28 -2.12 -0.39
C THR A 27 -28.70 -2.87 0.87
N ASP A 28 -29.90 -3.44 0.86
CA ASP A 28 -30.31 -4.49 1.78
C ASP A 28 -29.91 -5.87 1.23
N TRP A 29 -29.12 -6.60 2.02
CA TRP A 29 -28.66 -7.95 1.68
C TRP A 29 -29.66 -9.04 2.09
N GLY A 30 -30.84 -8.64 2.57
CA GLY A 30 -31.97 -9.52 2.85
C GLY A 30 -31.78 -10.29 4.15
N ALA A 31 -31.60 -11.61 4.04
CA ALA A 31 -31.44 -12.49 5.20
C ALA A 31 -30.01 -12.48 5.78
N VAL A 32 -29.05 -11.92 5.06
CA VAL A 32 -27.63 -11.85 5.47
C VAL A 32 -27.18 -10.39 5.56
N ASP A 33 -26.02 -10.17 6.17
CA ASP A 33 -25.45 -8.84 6.37
C ASP A 33 -24.10 -8.70 5.65
N GLY A 34 -24.13 -8.15 4.44
CA GLY A 34 -22.93 -7.86 3.66
C GLY A 34 -22.40 -6.45 3.84
N TYR A 35 -22.92 -5.67 4.80
CA TYR A 35 -22.51 -4.28 5.02
C TYR A 35 -21.42 -4.21 6.11
N HIS A 36 -20.27 -3.62 5.81
CA HIS A 36 -19.13 -3.61 6.73
C HIS A 36 -19.32 -2.67 7.93
N ALA A 37 -19.77 -1.42 7.71
CA ALA A 37 -19.96 -0.46 8.81
C ALA A 37 -20.90 0.73 8.47
N PRO A 38 -22.00 0.96 9.23
CA PRO A 38 -22.53 0.10 10.28
C PRO A 38 -23.23 -1.13 9.68
N SER A 39 -22.93 -2.30 10.21
CA SER A 39 -23.65 -3.53 9.91
C SER A 39 -25.09 -3.44 10.44
N ARG A 40 -26.02 -4.16 9.81
CA ARG A 40 -27.40 -4.29 10.27
C ARG A 40 -27.47 -5.01 11.62
N ASN A 41 -26.65 -6.05 11.79
CA ASN A 41 -26.58 -6.83 13.02
C ASN A 41 -25.35 -6.44 13.86
N PRO A 42 -25.41 -6.56 15.20
CA PRO A 42 -24.28 -6.25 16.07
C PRO A 42 -23.06 -7.14 15.78
N GLY A 43 -21.87 -6.52 15.82
CA GLY A 43 -20.58 -7.18 15.62
C GLY A 43 -20.12 -7.21 14.17
N ASN A 44 -18.80 -7.19 13.97
CA ASN A 44 -18.21 -7.30 12.64
C ASN A 44 -18.13 -8.78 12.21
N VAL A 45 -18.92 -9.17 11.20
CA VAL A 45 -18.95 -10.53 10.68
C VAL A 45 -17.84 -10.83 9.67
N PHE A 46 -17.08 -9.83 9.21
CA PHE A 46 -16.00 -10.03 8.25
C PHE A 46 -14.86 -10.90 8.83
N PRO A 47 -14.29 -10.61 10.01
CA PRO A 47 -13.21 -11.42 10.57
C PRO A 47 -13.69 -12.71 11.27
N SER A 48 -14.93 -13.16 11.04
CA SER A 48 -15.52 -14.33 11.69
C SER A 48 -16.15 -15.30 10.69
N ALA A 49 -16.11 -16.60 11.02
CA ALA A 49 -16.84 -17.67 10.32
C ALA A 49 -17.92 -18.32 11.24
N LYS A 50 -18.12 -17.79 12.44
CA LYS A 50 -19.03 -18.37 13.44
C LYS A 50 -20.49 -18.20 13.01
N ALA A 51 -21.32 -19.16 13.41
CA ALA A 51 -22.76 -19.09 13.22
C ALA A 51 -23.39 -18.04 14.15
N ALA A 52 -24.44 -17.37 13.65
CA ALA A 52 -25.36 -16.53 14.39
C ALA A 52 -26.77 -16.65 13.78
N PRO A 53 -27.84 -16.19 14.45
CA PRO A 53 -29.22 -16.28 13.93
C PRO A 53 -29.46 -15.63 12.55
N TRP A 54 -28.54 -14.76 12.11
CA TRP A 54 -28.60 -14.02 10.84
C TRP A 54 -27.47 -14.40 9.87
N THR A 55 -26.80 -15.53 10.08
CA THR A 55 -25.81 -16.09 9.15
C THR A 55 -26.39 -17.26 8.36
N LEU A 56 -25.75 -17.61 7.24
CA LEU A 56 -26.26 -18.64 6.32
C LEU A 56 -26.30 -20.05 6.94
N ASP A 57 -25.28 -20.39 7.72
CA ASP A 57 -25.11 -21.72 8.28
C ASP A 57 -25.24 -21.73 9.81
N PRO A 58 -25.87 -22.76 10.39
CA PRO A 58 -26.01 -22.91 11.84
C PRO A 58 -24.74 -23.43 12.53
N VAL A 59 -23.67 -23.65 11.76
CA VAL A 59 -22.35 -24.12 12.23
C VAL A 59 -21.26 -23.18 11.73
N GLU A 60 -20.04 -23.29 12.26
CA GLU A 60 -18.90 -22.53 11.74
C GLU A 60 -18.69 -22.85 10.25
N SER A 61 -18.64 -21.80 9.42
CA SER A 61 -18.61 -21.91 7.98
C SER A 61 -18.06 -20.63 7.35
N PRO A 62 -17.23 -20.70 6.29
CA PRO A 62 -16.81 -19.52 5.57
C PRO A 62 -17.99 -18.72 5.01
N ARG A 63 -19.14 -19.37 4.74
CA ARG A 63 -20.35 -18.73 4.23
C ARG A 63 -21.00 -17.76 5.21
N ASN A 64 -20.63 -17.84 6.50
CA ASN A 64 -21.10 -16.90 7.52
C ASN A 64 -20.30 -15.59 7.53
N SER A 65 -19.15 -15.54 6.86
CA SER A 65 -18.30 -14.34 6.81
C SER A 65 -18.80 -13.34 5.78
N GLY A 66 -18.73 -12.05 6.13
CA GLY A 66 -18.94 -10.95 5.20
C GLY A 66 -18.00 -11.00 3.98
N TRP A 67 -16.77 -11.52 4.15
CA TRP A 67 -15.83 -11.70 3.03
C TRP A 67 -16.36 -12.65 1.97
N PHE A 68 -16.98 -13.76 2.37
CA PHE A 68 -17.59 -14.71 1.43
C PHE A 68 -18.75 -14.05 0.66
N LEU A 69 -19.63 -13.33 1.36
CA LEU A 69 -20.77 -12.65 0.75
C LEU A 69 -20.33 -11.62 -0.28
N CYS A 70 -19.37 -10.76 0.08
CA CYS A 70 -18.85 -9.73 -0.82
C CYS A 70 -18.08 -10.33 -2.00
N ALA A 71 -17.27 -11.38 -1.80
CA ALA A 71 -16.58 -12.06 -2.90
C ALA A 71 -17.58 -12.74 -3.87
N LEU A 72 -18.64 -13.37 -3.34
CA LEU A 72 -19.72 -13.92 -4.16
C LEU A 72 -20.42 -12.82 -4.97
N ALA A 73 -20.73 -11.69 -4.34
CA ALA A 73 -21.36 -10.56 -5.00
C ALA A 73 -20.46 -9.98 -6.11
N ALA A 74 -19.15 -9.82 -5.87
CA ALA A 74 -18.20 -9.38 -6.89
C ALA A 74 -18.18 -10.32 -8.11
N ARG A 75 -18.21 -11.63 -7.90
CA ARG A 75 -18.29 -12.62 -8.99
C ARG A 75 -19.65 -12.63 -9.71
N ARG A 76 -20.73 -12.27 -9.01
CA ARG A 76 -22.04 -12.04 -9.63
C ARG A 76 -22.05 -10.75 -10.45
N ALA A 77 -21.38 -9.70 -10.01
CA ALA A 77 -21.20 -8.49 -10.79
C ALA A 77 -20.48 -8.77 -12.12
N LEU A 78 -19.42 -9.59 -12.11
CA LEU A 78 -18.79 -10.07 -13.36
C LEU A 78 -19.80 -10.79 -14.28
N THR A 79 -20.66 -11.64 -13.70
CA THR A 79 -21.68 -12.38 -14.47
C THR A 79 -22.72 -11.45 -15.09
N PHE A 80 -23.08 -10.38 -14.37
CA PHE A 80 -23.97 -9.35 -14.89
C PHE A 80 -23.29 -8.58 -16.02
N LEU A 81 -22.06 -8.11 -15.81
CA LEU A 81 -21.29 -7.34 -16.79
C LEU A 81 -21.11 -8.09 -18.11
N GLU A 82 -20.75 -9.37 -18.09
CA GLU A 82 -20.60 -10.19 -19.30
C GLU A 82 -21.86 -10.32 -20.15
N ARG A 83 -23.04 -10.06 -19.58
CA ARG A 83 -24.33 -10.15 -20.26
C ARG A 83 -24.80 -8.81 -20.83
N GLN A 84 -24.09 -7.72 -20.56
CA GLN A 84 -24.45 -6.41 -21.08
C GLN A 84 -23.89 -6.22 -22.49
N PRO A 85 -24.69 -5.76 -23.47
CA PRO A 85 -24.23 -5.60 -24.85
C PRO A 85 -23.11 -4.55 -25.00
N GLU A 86 -22.97 -3.63 -24.04
CA GLU A 86 -21.95 -2.57 -24.02
C GLU A 86 -20.59 -3.04 -23.46
N VAL A 87 -20.49 -4.27 -22.93
CA VAL A 87 -19.30 -4.78 -22.25
C VAL A 87 -18.63 -5.85 -23.10
N ASP A 88 -17.31 -5.73 -23.31
CA ASP A 88 -16.51 -6.83 -23.84
C ASP A 88 -16.18 -7.83 -22.70
N PRO A 89 -16.75 -9.04 -22.71
CA PRO A 89 -16.53 -10.02 -21.64
C PRO A 89 -15.07 -10.51 -21.57
N ASN A 90 -14.27 -10.28 -22.62
CA ASN A 90 -12.86 -10.64 -22.66
C ASN A 90 -11.94 -9.55 -22.08
N ARG A 91 -12.50 -8.46 -21.54
CA ARG A 91 -11.73 -7.30 -21.03
C ARG A 91 -12.22 -6.84 -19.66
N LEU A 92 -12.49 -7.79 -18.77
CA LEU A 92 -12.92 -7.50 -17.40
C LEU A 92 -11.70 -7.40 -16.47
N GLY A 93 -11.58 -6.28 -15.75
CA GLY A 93 -10.61 -6.10 -14.67
C GLY A 93 -11.30 -5.90 -13.33
N VAL A 94 -10.56 -6.14 -12.25
CA VAL A 94 -11.01 -5.83 -10.88
C VAL A 94 -9.96 -4.98 -10.16
N TYR A 95 -10.42 -3.97 -9.44
CA TYR A 95 -9.58 -3.15 -8.60
C TYR A 95 -10.37 -2.73 -7.36
N GLY A 96 -9.66 -2.35 -6.32
CA GLY A 96 -10.28 -1.90 -5.08
C GLY A 96 -9.24 -1.53 -4.03
N HIS A 97 -9.66 -0.69 -3.11
CA HIS A 97 -8.81 -0.12 -2.06
C HIS A 97 -9.25 -0.61 -0.68
N SER A 98 -8.30 -0.90 0.22
CA SER A 98 -8.56 -1.34 1.59
C SER A 98 -9.35 -2.65 1.64
N MET A 99 -10.56 -2.65 2.21
CA MET A 99 -11.53 -3.75 2.07
C MET A 99 -11.70 -4.20 0.60
N GLY A 100 -11.74 -3.24 -0.32
CA GLY A 100 -11.79 -3.50 -1.77
C GLY A 100 -10.52 -4.13 -2.33
N GLY A 101 -9.35 -3.89 -1.72
CA GLY A 101 -8.10 -4.54 -2.08
C GLY A 101 -8.12 -6.03 -1.75
N LYS A 102 -8.59 -6.38 -0.55
CA LYS A 102 -8.86 -7.78 -0.18
C LYS A 102 -9.90 -8.43 -1.11
N LEU A 103 -11.00 -7.75 -1.40
CA LEU A 103 -12.01 -8.27 -2.35
C LEU A 103 -11.47 -8.43 -3.77
N THR A 104 -10.56 -7.57 -4.20
CA THR A 104 -9.85 -7.70 -5.49
C THR A 104 -9.05 -8.99 -5.52
N VAL A 105 -8.27 -9.27 -4.47
CA VAL A 105 -7.51 -10.52 -4.31
C VAL A 105 -8.44 -11.74 -4.27
N MET A 106 -9.57 -11.66 -3.56
CA MET A 106 -10.56 -12.76 -3.51
C MET A 106 -11.30 -12.99 -4.84
N THR A 107 -11.39 -11.98 -5.70
CA THR A 107 -12.13 -12.05 -6.98
C THR A 107 -11.22 -12.40 -8.15
N ALA A 108 -9.95 -11.99 -8.11
CA ALA A 108 -8.96 -12.20 -9.16
C ALA A 108 -8.78 -13.67 -9.65
N PRO A 109 -8.96 -14.71 -8.82
CA PRO A 109 -8.94 -16.10 -9.29
C PRO A 109 -10.04 -16.47 -10.29
N ASP A 110 -11.10 -15.66 -10.43
CA ASP A 110 -12.15 -15.92 -11.41
C ASP A 110 -11.60 -15.71 -12.84
N ARG A 111 -11.61 -16.76 -13.67
CA ARG A 111 -11.03 -16.80 -15.04
C ARG A 111 -11.46 -15.67 -15.99
N ARG A 112 -12.56 -14.99 -15.66
CA ARG A 112 -13.08 -13.85 -16.43
C ARG A 112 -12.26 -12.59 -16.21
N VAL A 113 -11.63 -12.46 -15.04
CA VAL A 113 -10.72 -11.37 -14.71
C VAL A 113 -9.44 -11.48 -15.55
N LYS A 114 -9.10 -10.41 -16.26
CA LYS A 114 -7.93 -10.29 -17.14
C LYS A 114 -6.85 -9.37 -16.59
N ALA A 115 -7.19 -8.58 -15.56
CA ALA A 115 -6.25 -7.75 -14.82
C ALA A 115 -6.79 -7.46 -13.42
N ALA A 116 -5.90 -7.46 -12.42
CA ALA A 116 -6.23 -7.12 -11.05
C ALA A 116 -5.33 -5.99 -10.52
N ALA A 117 -5.88 -5.10 -9.70
CA ALA A 117 -5.12 -4.02 -9.06
C ALA A 117 -5.58 -3.81 -7.60
N PRO A 118 -5.18 -4.69 -6.65
CA PRO A 118 -5.46 -4.48 -5.23
C PRO A 118 -4.61 -3.31 -4.68
N SER A 119 -5.25 -2.46 -3.89
CA SER A 119 -4.62 -1.37 -3.16
C SER A 119 -4.86 -1.51 -1.65
N CYS A 120 -3.80 -1.33 -0.86
CA CYS A 120 -3.83 -1.26 0.61
C CYS A 120 -4.60 -2.40 1.28
N GLY A 121 -4.50 -3.63 0.77
CA GLY A 121 -5.22 -4.79 1.31
C GLY A 121 -5.01 -6.08 0.52
N GLY A 122 -5.37 -7.20 1.12
CA GLY A 122 -5.35 -8.53 0.48
C GLY A 122 -3.99 -9.23 0.48
N ILE A 123 -3.05 -8.83 1.34
CA ILE A 123 -1.74 -9.49 1.46
C ILE A 123 -1.38 -9.97 2.88
N SER A 124 -2.04 -9.44 3.91
CA SER A 124 -1.60 -9.51 5.32
C SER A 124 -2.53 -10.29 6.26
N ASP A 125 -3.77 -10.60 5.89
CA ASP A 125 -4.71 -11.35 6.75
C ASP A 125 -4.30 -12.83 6.84
N ARG A 126 -3.42 -13.09 7.82
CA ARG A 126 -2.72 -14.37 8.04
C ARG A 126 -2.83 -14.92 9.46
N TYR A 127 -3.57 -14.25 10.34
CA TYR A 127 -3.46 -14.39 11.80
C TYR A 127 -4.79 -14.66 12.52
N ASN A 128 -5.84 -15.06 11.79
CA ASN A 128 -7.11 -15.48 12.40
C ASN A 128 -6.95 -16.76 13.25
N SER A 129 -7.60 -16.81 14.43
CA SER A 129 -7.52 -17.95 15.34
C SER A 129 -8.38 -19.15 14.93
N SER A 130 -9.36 -18.97 14.02
CA SER A 130 -10.14 -20.08 13.46
C SER A 130 -9.34 -20.79 12.36
N PRO A 131 -9.03 -22.10 12.52
CA PRO A 131 -8.37 -22.87 11.46
C PRO A 131 -9.21 -22.92 10.17
N LEU A 132 -10.55 -22.99 10.31
CA LEU A 132 -11.45 -22.97 9.16
C LEU A 132 -11.35 -21.65 8.41
N PHE A 133 -11.37 -20.51 9.12
CA PHE A 133 -11.20 -19.20 8.50
C PHE A 133 -9.85 -19.11 7.78
N ARG A 134 -8.75 -19.50 8.45
CA ARG A 134 -7.41 -19.49 7.84
C ARG A 134 -7.33 -20.32 6.57
N ALA A 135 -7.98 -21.47 6.54
CA ALA A 135 -7.97 -22.37 5.39
C ALA A 135 -8.85 -21.92 4.21
N THR A 136 -9.75 -20.94 4.41
CA THR A 136 -10.80 -20.61 3.42
C THR A 136 -10.91 -19.13 3.05
N LEU A 137 -10.58 -18.21 3.96
CA LEU A 137 -10.80 -16.76 3.85
C LEU A 137 -9.53 -15.91 4.08
N GLY A 138 -8.44 -16.55 4.51
CA GLY A 138 -7.12 -15.93 4.57
C GLY A 138 -6.68 -15.40 3.20
N ASP A 139 -5.89 -14.32 3.19
CA ASP A 139 -5.47 -13.69 1.93
C ASP A 139 -4.68 -14.67 1.05
N ASP A 140 -3.85 -15.51 1.67
CA ASP A 140 -3.03 -16.53 1.01
C ASP A 140 -3.83 -17.58 0.25
N VAL A 141 -5.06 -17.87 0.69
CA VAL A 141 -5.94 -18.84 0.04
C VAL A 141 -6.29 -18.38 -1.37
N SER A 142 -6.61 -17.09 -1.52
CA SER A 142 -6.96 -16.51 -2.82
C SER A 142 -5.72 -16.15 -3.63
N LEU A 143 -4.67 -15.59 -3.01
CA LEU A 143 -3.40 -15.27 -3.67
C LEU A 143 -2.84 -16.47 -4.45
N ARG A 144 -2.83 -17.66 -3.84
CA ARG A 144 -2.35 -18.91 -4.45
C ARG A 144 -3.11 -19.36 -5.70
N GLN A 145 -4.26 -18.78 -6.00
CA GLN A 145 -5.08 -19.10 -7.17
C GLN A 145 -5.04 -17.99 -8.24
N ILE A 146 -4.37 -16.87 -7.98
CA ILE A 146 -4.30 -15.76 -8.95
C ILE A 146 -3.36 -16.12 -10.10
N SER A 147 -3.93 -16.18 -11.30
CA SER A 147 -3.22 -16.42 -12.56
C SER A 147 -3.33 -15.26 -13.56
N CYS A 148 -4.23 -14.30 -13.33
CA CYS A 148 -4.33 -13.10 -14.15
C CYS A 148 -3.19 -12.12 -13.82
N PRO A 149 -2.78 -11.25 -14.76
CA PRO A 149 -1.88 -10.13 -14.47
C PRO A 149 -2.35 -9.28 -13.27
N ILE A 150 -1.44 -8.92 -12.37
CA ILE A 150 -1.76 -8.19 -11.13
C ILE A 150 -0.76 -7.08 -10.79
N ILE A 151 -1.24 -5.92 -10.32
CA ILE A 151 -0.38 -4.86 -9.76
C ILE A 151 -0.80 -4.54 -8.33
N PHE A 152 0.14 -4.58 -7.39
CA PHE A 152 -0.13 -4.22 -6.00
C PHE A 152 0.26 -2.76 -5.73
N LEU A 153 -0.69 -1.97 -5.22
CA LEU A 153 -0.42 -0.64 -4.67
C LEU A 153 -0.30 -0.79 -3.15
N SER A 154 0.93 -0.70 -2.66
CA SER A 154 1.29 -1.03 -1.28
C SER A 154 2.16 0.09 -0.69
N PRO A 155 1.55 1.20 -0.23
CA PRO A 155 2.25 2.25 0.49
C PRO A 155 3.14 1.66 1.59
N SER A 156 4.35 2.17 1.76
CA SER A 156 5.36 1.52 2.61
C SER A 156 5.03 1.56 4.10
N ASN A 157 4.08 2.41 4.50
CA ASN A 157 3.62 2.55 5.89
C ASN A 157 2.16 2.13 6.05
N ASP A 158 1.56 1.45 5.06
CA ASP A 158 0.19 0.97 5.19
C ASP A 158 0.06 0.02 6.38
N PHE A 159 -0.83 0.39 7.32
CA PHE A 159 -1.12 -0.44 8.49
C PHE A 159 -1.87 -1.73 8.15
N HIS A 160 -2.56 -1.76 7.00
CA HIS A 160 -3.44 -2.87 6.64
C HIS A 160 -2.78 -3.87 5.70
N GLY A 161 -2.34 -3.42 4.52
CA GLY A 161 -1.53 -4.19 3.57
C GLY A 161 -0.04 -3.94 3.83
N ARG A 162 0.52 -4.62 4.82
CA ARG A 162 1.90 -4.37 5.27
C ARG A 162 2.91 -4.73 4.19
N ILE A 163 3.79 -3.79 3.84
CA ILE A 163 4.84 -3.98 2.82
C ILE A 163 5.76 -5.19 3.12
N GLY A 164 5.93 -5.58 4.39
CA GLY A 164 6.68 -6.78 4.78
C GLY A 164 6.08 -8.09 4.28
N ASP A 165 4.75 -8.15 4.11
CA ASP A 165 4.03 -9.32 3.58
C ASP A 165 4.05 -9.38 2.05
N LEU A 166 4.41 -8.29 1.37
CA LEU A 166 4.33 -8.16 -0.08
C LEU A 166 5.24 -9.16 -0.84
N PRO A 167 6.53 -9.37 -0.48
CA PRO A 167 7.35 -10.39 -1.12
C PRO A 167 6.74 -11.80 -1.02
N LYS A 168 6.13 -12.13 0.13
CA LYS A 168 5.45 -13.41 0.33
C LYS A 168 4.19 -13.53 -0.54
N ALA A 169 3.40 -12.47 -0.64
CA ALA A 169 2.22 -12.46 -1.51
C ALA A 169 2.61 -12.66 -3.00
N ILE A 170 3.67 -12.01 -3.47
CA ILE A 170 4.20 -12.21 -4.83
C ILE A 170 4.76 -13.62 -5.05
N ALA A 171 5.37 -14.24 -4.03
CA ALA A 171 5.84 -15.62 -4.14
C ALA A 171 4.68 -16.65 -4.18
N GLU A 172 3.47 -16.27 -3.75
CA GLU A 172 2.32 -17.17 -3.68
C GLU A 172 1.45 -17.16 -4.95
N ILE A 173 1.42 -16.07 -5.72
CA ILE A 173 0.64 -15.99 -6.96
C ILE A 173 1.21 -16.90 -8.06
N GLN A 174 0.38 -17.29 -9.03
CA GLN A 174 0.77 -18.20 -10.12
C GLN A 174 1.30 -17.49 -11.38
N THR A 175 1.09 -16.17 -11.48
CA THR A 175 1.49 -15.36 -12.63
C THR A 175 2.87 -14.74 -12.45
N ASP A 176 3.61 -14.59 -13.55
CA ASP A 176 4.84 -13.78 -13.60
C ASP A 176 4.56 -12.33 -14.05
N GLN A 177 3.33 -12.05 -14.48
CA GLN A 177 2.86 -10.72 -14.89
C GLN A 177 2.42 -9.94 -13.66
N TRP A 178 3.39 -9.54 -12.84
CA TRP A 178 3.12 -8.72 -11.66
C TRP A 178 3.95 -7.45 -11.60
N ARG A 179 3.40 -6.42 -10.97
CA ARG A 179 4.13 -5.19 -10.59
C ARG A 179 3.78 -4.81 -9.16
N VAL A 180 4.64 -4.01 -8.55
CA VAL A 180 4.40 -3.43 -7.23
C VAL A 180 4.74 -1.95 -7.25
N VAL A 181 4.01 -1.19 -6.45
CA VAL A 181 4.16 0.26 -6.32
C VAL A 181 4.10 0.60 -4.84
N CYS A 182 5.17 1.20 -4.33
CA CYS A 182 5.37 1.48 -2.91
C CYS A 182 5.78 2.94 -2.72
N SER A 183 4.87 3.77 -2.22
CA SER A 183 5.17 5.15 -1.85
C SER A 183 5.85 5.22 -0.47
N PRO A 184 6.99 5.93 -0.34
CA PRO A 184 7.70 6.05 0.91
C PRO A 184 6.88 6.88 1.90
N HIS A 185 6.84 6.48 3.16
CA HIS A 185 6.13 7.15 4.27
C HIS A 185 4.60 7.16 4.19
N HIS A 186 4.00 6.81 3.07
CA HIS A 186 2.56 6.92 2.93
C HIS A 186 1.85 5.76 3.64
N ASN A 187 0.72 6.08 4.26
CA ASN A 187 -0.10 5.18 5.04
C ASN A 187 -1.52 5.15 4.49
N HIS A 188 -1.95 3.96 4.05
CA HIS A 188 -3.31 3.66 3.61
C HIS A 188 -3.89 4.54 2.48
N GLN A 189 -3.03 5.20 1.71
CA GLN A 189 -3.32 5.95 0.47
C GLN A 189 -1.98 6.34 -0.16
N ASP A 190 -1.97 6.81 -1.41
CA ASP A 190 -0.77 7.28 -2.12
C ASP A 190 -0.96 8.71 -2.69
N THR A 191 0.05 9.18 -3.44
CA THR A 191 -0.01 10.35 -4.32
C THR A 191 -0.16 9.94 -5.80
N PRO A 192 -0.56 10.87 -6.68
CA PRO A 192 -0.97 10.56 -8.05
C PRO A 192 -0.01 9.68 -8.87
N GLU A 193 1.31 9.85 -8.75
CA GLU A 193 2.29 9.06 -9.51
C GLU A 193 2.34 7.57 -9.14
N TYR A 194 1.84 7.21 -7.95
CA TYR A 194 1.73 5.84 -7.47
C TYR A 194 0.32 5.31 -7.80
N GLU A 195 -0.70 6.14 -7.64
CA GLU A 195 -2.11 5.80 -7.90
C GLU A 195 -2.40 5.44 -9.37
N VAL A 196 -1.80 6.20 -10.29
CA VAL A 196 -2.02 6.06 -11.74
C VAL A 196 -1.66 4.68 -12.27
N ALA A 197 -0.83 3.94 -11.54
CA ALA A 197 -0.44 2.58 -11.87
C ALA A 197 -1.64 1.65 -12.06
N THR A 198 -2.74 1.85 -11.32
CA THR A 198 -4.00 1.08 -11.51
C THR A 198 -4.57 1.30 -12.90
N LEU A 199 -4.70 2.56 -13.35
CA LEU A 199 -5.27 2.89 -14.66
C LEU A 199 -4.39 2.37 -15.79
N LEU A 200 -3.08 2.62 -15.70
CA LEU A 200 -2.12 2.15 -16.67
C LEU A 200 -2.12 0.61 -16.78
N TRP A 201 -2.39 -0.11 -15.67
CA TRP A 201 -2.40 -1.58 -15.67
C TRP A 201 -3.60 -2.12 -16.44
N MET A 202 -4.75 -1.49 -16.23
CA MET A 202 -5.95 -1.75 -17.01
C MET A 202 -5.76 -1.37 -18.48
N ASP A 203 -5.09 -0.26 -18.77
CA ASP A 203 -4.79 0.17 -20.14
C ASP A 203 -3.86 -0.81 -20.87
N GLN A 204 -2.87 -1.38 -20.20
CA GLN A 204 -2.02 -2.42 -20.78
C GLN A 204 -2.81 -3.70 -21.09
N HIS A 205 -3.58 -4.21 -20.12
CA HIS A 205 -4.14 -5.56 -20.21
C HIS A 205 -5.54 -5.62 -20.81
N LEU A 206 -6.32 -4.55 -20.74
CA LEU A 206 -7.70 -4.49 -21.23
C LEU A 206 -7.82 -3.66 -22.51
N LYS A 207 -7.05 -2.56 -22.63
CA LYS A 207 -7.08 -1.69 -23.83
C LYS A 207 -5.93 -1.94 -24.81
N HIS A 208 -4.82 -2.52 -24.32
CA HIS A 208 -3.57 -2.69 -25.07
C HIS A 208 -2.97 -1.35 -25.55
N SER A 209 -3.18 -0.27 -24.81
CA SER A 209 -2.72 1.09 -25.15
C SER A 209 -1.49 1.54 -24.35
N PHE A 210 -1.01 0.71 -23.43
CA PHE A 210 0.15 1.02 -22.59
C PHE A 210 1.06 -0.21 -22.44
N THR A 211 2.33 0.00 -22.13
CA THR A 211 3.27 -1.08 -21.80
C THR A 211 4.19 -0.68 -20.64
N PHE A 212 3.95 -1.27 -19.49
CA PHE A 212 4.80 -1.17 -18.31
C PHE A 212 6.21 -1.70 -18.58
N PRO A 213 7.24 -0.97 -18.14
CA PRO A 213 8.55 -1.55 -17.85
C PRO A 213 8.43 -2.77 -16.93
N ARG A 214 9.39 -3.70 -16.98
CA ARG A 214 9.51 -4.77 -15.98
C ARG A 214 9.81 -4.20 -14.58
N THR A 215 9.47 -4.97 -13.54
CA THR A 215 9.91 -4.70 -12.17
C THR A 215 11.44 -4.53 -12.17
N PRO A 216 11.99 -3.43 -11.61
CA PRO A 216 13.43 -3.22 -11.58
C PRO A 216 14.10 -4.34 -10.80
N ALA A 217 15.19 -4.89 -11.34
CA ALA A 217 15.98 -5.86 -10.61
C ALA A 217 16.72 -5.13 -9.48
N ALA A 218 16.66 -5.66 -8.26
CA ALA A 218 17.30 -5.09 -7.10
C ALA A 218 18.09 -6.16 -6.36
N THR A 219 19.41 -5.99 -6.26
CA THR A 219 20.32 -6.94 -5.61
C THR A 219 20.96 -6.27 -4.40
N LEU A 220 20.67 -6.80 -3.21
CA LEU A 220 21.25 -6.33 -1.96
C LEU A 220 22.59 -7.05 -1.71
N ARG A 221 23.67 -6.28 -1.60
CA ARG A 221 25.01 -6.75 -1.24
C ARG A 221 25.35 -6.33 0.18
N LEU A 222 25.41 -7.30 1.09
CA LEU A 222 25.79 -7.05 2.49
C LEU A 222 27.29 -7.10 2.71
N ARG A 223 27.99 -8.03 2.03
CA ARG A 223 29.45 -8.18 2.13
C ARG A 223 30.13 -7.23 1.15
N THR A 224 30.73 -6.17 1.68
CA THR A 224 31.48 -5.15 0.92
C THR A 224 32.83 -4.89 1.58
N SER A 225 33.80 -4.40 0.81
CA SER A 225 35.17 -4.16 1.32
C SER A 225 35.24 -3.09 2.41
N ASP A 226 34.27 -2.16 2.43
CA ASP A 226 34.14 -1.09 3.43
C ASP A 226 33.16 -1.42 4.56
N GLY A 227 32.51 -2.59 4.52
CA GLY A 227 31.49 -3.00 5.49
C GLY A 227 30.17 -2.23 5.41
N ILE A 228 29.95 -1.46 4.34
CA ILE A 228 28.72 -0.69 4.11
C ILE A 228 27.86 -1.43 3.08
N PRO A 229 26.63 -1.88 3.43
CA PRO A 229 25.73 -2.55 2.51
C PRO A 229 25.36 -1.68 1.31
N ARG A 230 25.07 -2.31 0.17
CA ARG A 230 24.72 -1.63 -1.08
C ARG A 230 23.53 -2.29 -1.75
N LEU A 231 22.60 -1.47 -2.25
CA LEU A 231 21.55 -1.94 -3.14
C LEU A 231 21.91 -1.55 -4.58
N ASP A 232 22.05 -2.55 -5.44
CA ASP A 232 22.23 -2.37 -6.88
C ASP A 232 20.88 -2.49 -7.57
N VAL A 233 20.46 -1.44 -8.27
CA VAL A 233 19.18 -1.35 -8.96
C VAL A 233 19.42 -1.30 -10.47
N ARG A 234 18.75 -2.18 -11.21
CA ARG A 234 18.76 -2.20 -12.67
C ARG A 234 17.33 -1.98 -13.21
N PRO A 235 17.00 -0.74 -13.61
CA PRO A 235 15.77 -0.42 -14.33
C PRO A 235 15.63 -1.21 -15.63
N ASP A 236 14.40 -1.48 -16.05
CA ASP A 236 14.13 -2.17 -17.33
C ASP A 236 14.39 -1.25 -18.54
N ARG A 237 14.16 0.07 -18.39
CA ARG A 237 14.36 1.08 -19.43
C ARG A 237 15.26 2.22 -18.92
N PRO A 238 16.58 1.98 -18.75
CA PRO A 238 17.50 2.93 -18.11
C PRO A 238 17.62 4.28 -18.82
N ASP A 239 17.28 4.34 -20.11
CA ASP A 239 17.36 5.57 -20.92
C ASP A 239 16.05 6.38 -20.96
N ARG A 240 14.97 5.87 -20.34
CA ARG A 240 13.65 6.54 -20.31
C ARG A 240 13.16 6.84 -18.89
N LEU A 241 14.01 6.73 -17.87
CA LEU A 241 13.60 7.03 -16.48
C LEU A 241 13.82 8.50 -16.10
N LEU A 242 12.99 8.99 -15.19
CA LEU A 242 13.13 10.29 -14.54
C LEU A 242 14.02 10.19 -13.30
N ALA A 243 13.89 9.11 -12.53
CA ALA A 243 14.65 8.91 -11.30
C ALA A 243 14.75 7.42 -10.91
N VAL A 244 15.82 7.09 -10.19
CA VAL A 244 15.94 5.89 -9.36
C VAL A 244 16.13 6.36 -7.92
N GLU A 245 15.30 5.86 -7.02
CA GLU A 245 15.28 6.24 -5.61
C GLU A 245 15.41 4.97 -4.77
N VAL A 246 16.24 5.00 -3.73
CA VAL A 246 16.39 3.85 -2.81
C VAL A 246 16.00 4.30 -1.41
N TYR A 247 15.13 3.52 -0.79
CA TYR A 247 14.59 3.79 0.54
C TYR A 247 14.94 2.66 1.48
N TYR A 248 15.43 2.98 2.67
CA TYR A 248 15.75 1.98 3.69
C TYR A 248 15.33 2.41 5.10
N THR A 249 15.11 1.43 5.98
CA THR A 249 14.75 1.68 7.38
C THR A 249 15.33 0.61 8.30
N GLN A 250 15.45 0.95 9.58
CA GLN A 250 15.72 0.01 10.68
C GLN A 250 14.57 -0.08 11.69
N GLN A 251 13.38 0.37 11.31
CA GLN A 251 12.16 0.28 12.12
C GLN A 251 11.24 -0.87 11.67
N GLY A 252 11.58 -1.58 10.60
CA GLY A 252 10.86 -2.77 10.17
C GLY A 252 11.08 -3.96 11.13
N LYS A 253 10.05 -4.80 11.30
CA LYS A 253 10.12 -6.04 12.09
C LYS A 253 9.93 -7.24 11.17
N LEU A 254 10.82 -8.24 11.28
CA LEU A 254 10.77 -9.44 10.43
C LEU A 254 9.45 -10.19 10.51
N ASP A 255 8.78 -10.13 11.66
CA ASP A 255 7.45 -10.69 11.91
C ASP A 255 6.51 -9.58 12.38
N GLU A 256 6.18 -8.66 11.48
CA GLU A 256 5.28 -7.54 11.78
C GLU A 256 3.83 -8.01 11.90
N GLN A 257 3.22 -7.78 13.06
CA GLN A 257 1.88 -8.24 13.42
C GLN A 257 0.90 -7.05 13.58
N PRO A 258 -0.43 -7.29 13.71
CA PRO A 258 -1.40 -6.19 13.84
C PRO A 258 -1.12 -5.25 15.02
N GLU A 259 -0.47 -5.75 16.07
CA GLU A 259 -0.08 -4.97 17.25
C GLU A 259 1.02 -3.94 16.93
N ASP A 260 1.76 -4.11 15.83
CA ASP A 260 2.82 -3.21 15.35
C ASP A 260 2.29 -2.06 14.50
N MET A 261 0.97 -1.94 14.38
CA MET A 261 0.29 -0.97 13.53
C MET A 261 0.84 0.47 13.65
N GLU A 262 1.06 0.97 14.87
CA GLU A 262 1.53 2.35 15.05
C GLU A 262 2.97 2.53 14.54
N ASN A 263 3.83 1.54 14.74
CA ASN A 263 5.18 1.53 14.16
C ASN A 263 5.14 1.50 12.63
N ALA A 264 4.23 0.73 12.03
CA ALA A 264 4.06 0.70 10.58
C ALA A 264 3.66 2.06 10.03
N LYS A 265 2.65 2.72 10.63
CA LYS A 265 2.16 4.05 10.21
C LYS A 265 3.23 5.13 10.28
N GLN A 266 4.07 5.09 11.31
CA GLN A 266 5.05 6.13 11.63
C GLN A 266 6.47 5.77 11.22
N ARG A 267 6.64 4.74 10.39
CA ARG A 267 7.94 4.26 9.93
C ARG A 267 8.62 5.32 9.07
N TYR A 268 9.83 5.67 9.43
CA TYR A 268 10.67 6.53 8.64
C TYR A 268 11.51 5.72 7.64
N TRP A 269 11.50 6.16 6.38
CA TRP A 269 12.26 5.62 5.27
C TRP A 269 13.32 6.63 4.84
N ARG A 270 14.57 6.31 5.16
CA ARG A 270 15.72 7.09 4.72
C ARG A 270 15.90 6.99 3.23
N TYR A 271 16.16 8.12 2.60
CA TYR A 271 16.55 8.16 1.20
C TYR A 271 18.07 7.94 1.08
N ALA A 272 18.46 6.90 0.35
CA ALA A 272 19.84 6.67 -0.03
C ALA A 272 20.02 7.06 -1.50
N ARG A 273 20.67 8.19 -1.76
CA ARG A 273 20.94 8.65 -3.12
C ARG A 273 21.77 7.60 -3.89
N PRO A 274 21.25 7.02 -4.99
CA PRO A 274 22.03 6.09 -5.78
C PRO A 274 22.97 6.80 -6.76
N GLU A 275 24.14 6.21 -6.99
CA GLU A 275 25.09 6.62 -8.02
C GLU A 275 24.94 5.75 -9.27
N ARG A 276 24.88 6.36 -10.45
CA ARG A 276 24.76 5.65 -11.73
C ARG A 276 26.13 5.20 -12.24
N ASN A 277 26.24 3.93 -12.60
CA ASN A 277 27.36 3.36 -13.36
C ASN A 277 26.81 2.49 -14.49
N GLY A 278 26.84 2.99 -15.72
CA GLY A 278 26.17 2.36 -16.86
C GLY A 278 24.66 2.25 -16.61
N ASP A 279 24.15 1.02 -16.63
CA ASP A 279 22.73 0.70 -16.40
C ASP A 279 22.40 0.35 -14.94
N VAL A 280 23.36 0.50 -14.02
CA VAL A 280 23.18 0.13 -12.61
C VAL A 280 23.26 1.37 -11.73
N TRP A 281 22.29 1.50 -10.84
CA TRP A 281 22.21 2.53 -9.81
C TRP A 281 22.54 1.89 -8.47
N THR A 282 23.62 2.33 -7.83
CA THR A 282 24.09 1.76 -6.57
C THR A 282 23.86 2.74 -5.43
N ALA A 283 23.04 2.37 -4.46
CA ALA A 283 22.85 3.13 -3.22
C ALA A 283 23.64 2.50 -2.07
N ARG A 284 24.35 3.32 -1.30
CA ARG A 284 25.02 2.90 -0.05
C ARG A 284 24.03 3.04 1.11
N LEU A 285 23.91 1.99 1.92
CA LEU A 285 22.97 1.95 3.04
C LEU A 285 23.76 2.11 4.33
N SER A 286 23.52 3.19 5.07
CA SER A 286 24.24 3.50 6.30
C SER A 286 23.35 3.22 7.52
N PRO A 287 23.35 1.99 8.07
CA PRO A 287 22.63 1.70 9.29
C PRO A 287 23.24 2.46 10.48
N VAL A 288 22.39 2.81 11.43
CA VAL A 288 22.74 3.45 12.71
C VAL A 288 23.18 2.41 13.73
N THR A 289 22.66 1.19 13.60
CA THR A 289 22.88 0.09 14.54
C THR A 289 22.85 -1.27 13.83
N LEU A 290 23.32 -2.34 14.49
CA LEU A 290 23.28 -3.71 13.96
C LEU A 290 22.27 -4.61 14.69
N ASP A 291 21.65 -4.12 15.76
CA ASP A 291 20.67 -4.85 16.58
C ASP A 291 19.25 -4.87 15.98
N ARG A 292 19.03 -4.12 14.90
CA ARG A 292 17.74 -4.02 14.20
C ARG A 292 17.85 -4.51 12.77
N ALA A 293 16.75 -5.06 12.27
CA ALA A 293 16.64 -5.48 10.89
C ALA A 293 16.88 -4.29 9.93
N LEU A 294 17.44 -4.57 8.75
CA LEU A 294 17.57 -3.61 7.65
C LEU A 294 16.57 -3.96 6.57
N TRP A 295 15.67 -3.01 6.29
CA TRP A 295 14.67 -3.11 5.23
C TRP A 295 15.01 -2.14 4.12
N VAL A 296 14.96 -2.56 2.86
CA VAL A 296 15.32 -1.71 1.73
C VAL A 296 14.55 -2.09 0.46
N TYR A 297 14.12 -1.08 -0.30
CA TYR A 297 13.55 -1.24 -1.64
C TYR A 297 13.93 -0.05 -2.52
N ALA A 298 13.64 -0.15 -3.81
CA ALA A 298 13.87 0.91 -4.78
C ALA A 298 12.58 1.31 -5.49
N ASN A 299 12.46 2.59 -5.82
CA ASN A 299 11.47 3.15 -6.73
C ASN A 299 12.16 3.59 -8.02
N VAL A 300 11.55 3.27 -9.17
CA VAL A 300 11.97 3.80 -10.47
C VAL A 300 10.81 4.56 -11.07
N ARG A 301 11.06 5.83 -11.37
CA ARG A 301 10.07 6.74 -11.93
C ARG A 301 10.27 6.89 -13.43
N TYR A 302 9.18 6.81 -14.18
CA TYR A 302 9.17 6.97 -15.63
C TYR A 302 8.20 8.10 -16.01
N PRO A 303 8.44 8.82 -17.13
CA PRO A 303 7.46 9.74 -17.68
C PRO A 303 6.30 8.96 -18.30
N ILE A 304 5.13 9.58 -18.34
CA ILE A 304 4.01 9.20 -19.18
C ILE A 304 4.03 10.15 -20.38
N ASP A 305 3.94 9.60 -21.59
CA ASP A 305 4.06 10.40 -22.82
C ASP A 305 2.94 11.46 -22.94
N GLU A 306 1.75 11.17 -22.42
CA GLU A 306 0.64 12.12 -22.27
C GLU A 306 0.11 12.10 -20.83
N PRO A 307 -0.19 13.25 -20.21
CA PRO A 307 -0.73 13.29 -18.84
C PRO A 307 -2.03 12.48 -18.71
N VAL A 308 -2.14 11.69 -17.65
CA VAL A 308 -3.31 10.87 -17.35
C VAL A 308 -4.12 11.53 -16.23
N THR A 309 -5.42 11.68 -16.46
CA THR A 309 -6.38 12.14 -15.45
C THR A 309 -7.19 10.96 -14.92
N GLY A 310 -7.27 10.85 -13.59
CA GLY A 310 -7.94 9.76 -12.91
C GLY A 310 -8.73 10.21 -11.68
N ALA A 311 -9.58 9.31 -11.20
CA ALA A 311 -10.18 9.41 -9.87
C ALA A 311 -9.38 8.51 -8.92
N GLY A 312 -8.71 9.14 -7.98
CA GLY A 312 -7.85 8.50 -6.99
C GLY A 312 -8.56 8.08 -5.72
N TYR A 313 -7.78 7.92 -4.66
CA TYR A 313 -8.31 7.66 -3.32
C TYR A 313 -9.33 8.72 -2.91
N TYR A 314 -10.40 8.26 -2.26
CA TYR A 314 -11.50 9.11 -1.78
C TYR A 314 -12.13 10.02 -2.85
N TYR A 315 -12.10 9.59 -4.11
CA TYR A 315 -12.63 10.33 -5.27
C TYR A 315 -11.90 11.64 -5.58
N ARG A 316 -10.66 11.82 -5.07
CA ARG A 316 -9.81 12.95 -5.46
C ARG A 316 -9.45 12.83 -6.94
N VAL A 317 -9.77 13.86 -7.73
CA VAL A 317 -9.32 13.92 -9.13
C VAL A 317 -7.85 14.35 -9.15
N TYR A 318 -7.04 13.69 -9.97
CA TYR A 318 -5.66 14.06 -10.19
C TYR A 318 -5.33 14.04 -11.69
N THR A 319 -4.28 14.78 -12.06
CA THR A 319 -3.61 14.68 -13.36
C THR A 319 -2.12 14.47 -13.08
N VAL A 320 -1.51 13.51 -13.77
CA VAL A 320 -0.10 13.17 -13.56
C VAL A 320 0.58 12.80 -14.87
N ASP A 321 1.86 13.11 -14.99
CA ASP A 321 2.71 12.92 -16.16
C ASP A 321 3.87 11.94 -15.91
N SER A 322 3.85 11.24 -14.77
CA SER A 322 4.83 10.24 -14.40
C SER A 322 4.19 9.12 -13.59
N PHE A 323 4.84 7.96 -13.59
CA PHE A 323 4.43 6.81 -12.78
C PHE A 323 5.64 6.12 -12.16
N VAL A 324 5.40 5.35 -11.09
CA VAL A 324 6.44 4.62 -10.35
C VAL A 324 6.25 3.11 -10.49
N ILE A 325 7.36 2.37 -10.59
CA ILE A 325 7.42 0.93 -10.33
C ILE A 325 8.47 0.69 -9.26
N SER A 326 8.14 -0.14 -8.27
CA SER A 326 9.02 -0.46 -7.16
C SER A 326 9.67 -1.83 -7.34
N SER A 327 10.87 -2.01 -6.76
CA SER A 327 11.40 -3.34 -6.51
C SER A 327 10.64 -4.02 -5.38
N LEU A 328 10.81 -5.33 -5.23
CA LEU A 328 10.42 -5.99 -3.99
C LEU A 328 11.28 -5.50 -2.83
N LEU A 329 10.69 -5.58 -1.63
CA LEU A 329 11.38 -5.31 -0.37
C LEU A 329 12.39 -6.41 -0.08
N HIS A 330 13.62 -6.00 0.24
CA HIS A 330 14.61 -6.86 0.91
C HIS A 330 14.54 -6.64 2.41
N THR A 331 14.51 -7.73 3.17
CA THR A 331 14.56 -7.72 4.63
C THR A 331 15.78 -8.52 5.10
N VAL A 332 16.55 -7.93 6.01
CA VAL A 332 17.79 -8.53 6.54
C VAL A 332 17.76 -8.49 8.05
N SER A 333 18.02 -9.63 8.68
CA SER A 333 18.02 -9.75 10.14
C SER A 333 19.31 -9.19 10.77
N PRO A 334 19.29 -8.84 12.07
CA PRO A 334 20.50 -8.50 12.82
C PRO A 334 21.63 -9.53 12.67
N GLU A 335 21.29 -10.82 12.71
CA GLU A 335 22.25 -11.93 12.58
C GLU A 335 22.91 -11.90 11.19
N GLN A 336 22.13 -11.72 10.13
CA GLN A 336 22.65 -11.62 8.77
C GLN A 336 23.56 -10.40 8.57
N LEU A 337 23.24 -9.26 9.21
CA LEU A 337 24.11 -8.07 9.20
C LEU A 337 25.46 -8.36 9.89
N ALA A 338 25.42 -9.00 11.07
CA ALA A 338 26.61 -9.36 11.82
C ALA A 338 27.48 -10.38 11.06
N GLU A 339 26.88 -11.45 10.54
CA GLU A 339 27.56 -12.47 9.74
C GLU A 339 28.21 -11.90 8.47
N ALA A 340 27.57 -10.89 7.86
CA ALA A 340 28.09 -10.20 6.69
C ALA A 340 29.23 -9.21 6.99
N GLY A 341 29.53 -8.93 8.26
CA GLY A 341 30.55 -7.97 8.67
C GLY A 341 30.14 -6.51 8.42
N VAL A 342 28.82 -6.23 8.43
CA VAL A 342 28.27 -4.89 8.25
C VAL A 342 28.69 -4.00 9.41
N ARG A 343 28.94 -2.72 9.12
CA ARG A 343 29.27 -1.69 10.11
C ARG A 343 28.13 -0.69 10.24
N ALA A 344 27.80 -0.34 11.48
CA ALA A 344 27.02 0.86 11.75
C ALA A 344 27.89 2.08 11.40
N THR A 345 27.40 2.94 10.51
CA THR A 345 28.18 4.05 9.96
C THR A 345 27.48 5.40 10.08
N SER A 346 26.19 5.41 10.39
CA SER A 346 25.44 6.64 10.69
C SER A 346 25.60 7.00 12.17
N ALA A 347 25.94 8.26 12.45
CA ALA A 347 25.96 8.78 13.82
C ALA A 347 24.57 9.22 14.27
N GLN A 348 24.32 9.17 15.57
CA GLN A 348 23.15 9.82 16.16
C GLN A 348 23.30 11.35 16.13
N SER A 349 22.17 12.04 16.05
CA SER A 349 22.09 13.49 15.86
C SER A 349 20.84 14.07 16.52
N MET A 350 20.94 15.31 17.01
CA MET A 350 19.77 16.11 17.43
C MET A 350 19.13 16.89 16.25
N LEU A 351 19.73 16.83 15.06
CA LEU A 351 19.21 17.51 13.88
C LEU A 351 18.09 16.67 13.25
N ILE A 352 16.87 17.20 13.27
CA ILE A 352 15.72 16.58 12.57
C ILE A 352 15.86 16.80 11.06
N GLU A 353 16.03 18.04 10.62
CA GLU A 353 16.14 18.38 9.20
C GLU A 353 16.99 19.64 8.99
N SER A 354 17.81 19.62 7.93
CA SER A 354 18.62 20.76 7.47
C SER A 354 18.03 21.49 6.27
N PHE A 355 17.09 20.85 5.54
CA PHE A 355 16.50 21.31 4.29
C PHE A 355 17.55 21.54 3.17
N ARG A 356 18.65 20.79 3.20
CA ARG A 356 19.70 20.80 2.18
C ARG A 356 19.63 19.53 1.33
N GLY A 357 20.00 19.63 0.05
CA GLY A 357 20.05 18.47 -0.84
C GLY A 357 18.66 17.93 -1.15
N ASP A 358 18.50 16.60 -1.15
CA ASP A 358 17.26 15.91 -1.54
C ASP A 358 16.30 15.72 -0.36
N TRP A 359 16.18 16.71 0.51
CA TRP A 359 15.38 16.59 1.73
C TRP A 359 13.93 16.21 1.41
N GLU A 360 13.35 16.67 0.29
CA GLU A 360 11.98 16.37 -0.10
C GLU A 360 11.71 14.86 -0.29
N LYS A 361 12.75 14.03 -0.51
CA LYS A 361 12.59 12.57 -0.62
C LYS A 361 12.23 11.90 0.71
N GLU A 362 12.46 12.59 1.81
CA GLU A 362 12.23 12.11 3.18
C GLU A 362 11.03 12.81 3.84
N TRP A 363 10.25 13.54 3.05
CA TRP A 363 9.02 14.23 3.43
C TRP A 363 7.89 13.88 2.45
N PHE A 364 6.64 14.00 2.89
CA PHE A 364 5.48 13.69 2.06
C PHE A 364 4.31 14.64 2.35
N SER A 365 3.31 14.61 1.47
CA SER A 365 2.09 15.40 1.58
C SER A 365 0.96 14.76 0.78
N TYR A 366 -0.24 14.69 1.36
CA TYR A 366 -1.44 14.28 0.62
C TYR A 366 -2.18 15.45 -0.02
N GLN A 367 -1.85 16.70 0.32
CA GLN A 367 -2.53 17.91 -0.14
C GLN A 367 -1.48 18.99 -0.47
N PRO A 368 -0.57 18.76 -1.44
CA PRO A 368 0.56 19.64 -1.68
C PRO A 368 0.17 21.09 -1.98
N ASP A 369 -1.02 21.33 -2.55
CA ASP A 369 -1.56 22.66 -2.86
C ASP A 369 -1.87 23.48 -1.59
N GLU A 370 -2.12 22.83 -0.46
CA GLU A 370 -2.29 23.47 0.84
C GLU A 370 -0.95 23.72 1.56
N TRP A 371 0.17 23.33 0.93
CA TRP A 371 1.54 23.42 1.44
C TRP A 371 1.90 22.62 2.73
N PRO A 372 1.16 21.61 3.24
CA PRO A 372 1.65 20.80 4.33
C PRO A 372 2.82 19.93 3.88
N ARG A 373 3.75 19.69 4.81
CA ARG A 373 4.86 18.75 4.69
C ARG A 373 4.94 17.95 5.97
N THR A 374 4.97 16.63 5.84
CA THR A 374 5.03 15.69 6.97
C THR A 374 6.29 14.84 6.84
N THR A 375 6.91 14.50 7.97
CA THR A 375 8.00 13.54 8.03
C THR A 375 7.92 12.71 9.30
N TYR A 376 8.50 11.53 9.28
CA TYR A 376 8.64 10.65 10.43
C TYR A 376 10.05 10.66 11.03
N LYS A 377 10.93 11.58 10.62
CA LYS A 377 12.33 11.65 11.11
C LYS A 377 12.49 11.62 12.63
N VAL A 378 11.51 12.12 13.38
CA VAL A 378 11.52 12.08 14.84
C VAL A 378 11.44 10.66 15.43
N SER A 379 10.95 9.68 14.67
CA SER A 379 10.89 8.26 15.07
C SER A 379 12.15 7.48 14.67
N ASP A 380 13.02 8.08 13.85
CA ASP A 380 14.22 7.45 13.31
C ASP A 380 15.30 7.21 14.39
N PRO A 381 15.91 6.02 14.47
CA PRO A 381 16.94 5.71 15.47
C PRO A 381 18.20 6.61 15.46
N ALA A 382 18.50 7.34 14.37
CA ALA A 382 19.58 8.34 14.44
C ALA A 382 19.15 9.64 15.11
N TYR A 383 17.86 9.95 15.14
CA TYR A 383 17.42 11.11 15.90
C TYR A 383 17.47 10.75 17.39
N ALA A 384 18.33 11.46 18.13
CA ALA A 384 18.53 11.24 19.56
C ALA A 384 18.66 12.59 20.26
N ALA A 385 17.56 13.05 20.83
CA ALA A 385 17.53 14.24 21.66
C ALA A 385 17.56 13.85 23.15
N PRO A 386 18.32 14.55 24.01
CA PRO A 386 18.30 14.30 25.45
C PRO A 386 16.98 14.77 26.08
N ASP A 387 16.67 14.25 27.27
CA ASP A 387 15.51 14.68 28.05
C ASP A 387 15.52 16.20 28.28
N GLY A 388 14.36 16.84 28.07
CA GLY A 388 14.21 18.29 28.22
C GLY A 388 14.76 19.12 27.05
N ALA A 389 15.22 18.47 25.96
CA ALA A 389 15.53 19.17 24.72
C ALA A 389 14.34 19.99 24.21
N ARG A 390 14.63 21.12 23.56
CA ARG A 390 13.61 22.00 22.97
C ARG A 390 13.71 21.96 21.46
N LEU A 391 12.56 21.97 20.79
CA LEU A 391 12.51 22.16 19.34
C LEU A 391 12.97 23.57 19.00
N ALA A 392 14.00 23.68 18.16
CA ALA A 392 14.47 24.93 17.59
C ALA A 392 14.24 24.91 16.07
N VAL A 393 13.73 26.02 15.53
CA VAL A 393 13.40 26.14 14.11
C VAL A 393 13.92 27.48 13.60
N ASP A 394 14.77 27.43 12.58
CA ASP A 394 15.21 28.61 11.85
C ASP A 394 14.31 28.81 10.63
N VAL A 395 13.56 29.91 10.61
CA VAL A 395 12.57 30.21 9.57
C VAL A 395 12.94 31.49 8.85
N ARG A 396 12.84 31.47 7.52
CA ARG A 396 12.97 32.65 6.68
C ARG A 396 11.78 32.74 5.72
N SER A 397 11.09 33.87 5.75
CA SER A 397 10.02 34.20 4.79
C SER A 397 10.30 35.55 4.15
N SER A 398 10.03 35.68 2.85
CA SER A 398 10.15 36.94 2.12
C SER A 398 8.98 37.91 2.41
N VAL A 399 7.87 37.37 2.92
CA VAL A 399 6.65 38.12 3.26
C VAL A 399 6.10 37.66 4.61
N PRO A 400 5.30 38.47 5.32
CA PRO A 400 4.56 38.00 6.49
C PRO A 400 3.74 36.75 6.15
N ASN A 401 3.91 35.69 6.93
CA ASN A 401 3.23 34.41 6.73
C ASN A 401 3.09 33.67 8.07
N THR A 402 2.28 32.62 8.11
CA THR A 402 2.07 31.77 9.27
C THR A 402 2.70 30.41 9.04
N LEU A 403 3.64 30.02 9.91
CA LEU A 403 4.13 28.64 9.99
C LEU A 403 3.38 27.93 11.12
N VAL A 404 2.72 26.83 10.80
CA VAL A 404 2.13 25.92 11.77
C VAL A 404 3.01 24.68 11.84
N ILE A 405 3.42 24.31 13.05
CA ILE A 405 4.18 23.08 13.32
C ILE A 405 3.33 22.23 14.23
N LEU A 406 3.09 20.99 13.81
CA LEU A 406 2.34 20.00 14.57
C LEU A 406 3.30 18.86 14.91
N VAL A 407 3.27 18.39 16.15
CA VAL A 407 4.03 17.23 16.62
C VAL A 407 3.03 16.33 17.32
N ASP A 408 2.75 15.17 16.70
CA ASP A 408 1.69 14.24 17.12
C ASP A 408 0.29 14.90 17.11
N ASP A 409 -0.64 14.45 17.96
CA ASP A 409 -1.99 15.01 18.12
C ASP A 409 -2.02 16.33 18.93
N TYR A 410 -0.88 17.04 19.06
CA TYR A 410 -0.74 18.27 19.87
C TYR A 410 -0.59 19.55 19.07
#